data_AF-A0A958VSG4-F1
#
_entry.id   AF-A0A958VSG4-F1
#
_cell.length_a   1.000
_cell.length_b   1.000
_cell.length_c   1.000
_cell.angle_alpha   90.00
_cell.angle_beta   90.00
_cell.angle_gamma   90.00
#
_symmetry.space_group_name_H-M   'P 1'
#
loop_
_entity.id
_entity.type
_entity.pdbx_description
1 polymer ?
#
loop_
_entity_poly.entity_id
_entity_poly.type
_entity_poly.pdbx_seq_one_letter_code
_entity_poly.pdbx_strand_id
1 'polypeptide(L)'
;MQDKPETQPIHQAFFNSETGQPFATCLMCNNELKDTQYVIEKAFKKHPSHNLTEVIFEYAMCVQCATKMHMELSEESRKRIEEYMAAMPRGDRNFTSIEDAISHCAIKNSLVNDSTEYSIYCLCNGNEMVVGDLPYALSGEVQDEIMQLLSAKSLDILDDFIGNHFSGPPEVREILRRRPVLI
;
A
#
# COMPACT_ATOMS: atom_id res chain seq x y z
N MET A 1 16.76 15.32 -19.61
CA MET A 1 16.70 16.00 -18.31
C MET A 1 15.81 15.16 -17.44
N GLN A 2 16.34 14.50 -16.41
CA GLN A 2 15.49 13.80 -15.43
C GLN A 2 15.03 14.88 -14.45
N ASP A 3 13.76 15.27 -14.53
CA ASP A 3 13.15 16.12 -13.52
C ASP A 3 13.26 15.40 -12.17
N LYS A 4 13.73 16.14 -11.17
CA LYS A 4 13.77 15.66 -9.79
C LYS A 4 12.32 15.36 -9.37
N PRO A 5 12.03 14.20 -8.78
CA PRO A 5 10.69 13.91 -8.29
C PRO A 5 10.26 15.01 -7.33
N GLU A 6 9.05 15.54 -7.54
CA GLU A 6 8.47 16.54 -6.66
C GLU A 6 8.20 15.90 -5.30
N THR A 7 8.45 16.64 -4.22
CA THR A 7 8.30 16.14 -2.84
C THR A 7 7.51 17.11 -1.98
N GLN A 8 6.78 16.59 -1.00
CA GLN A 8 5.98 17.35 -0.05
C GLN A 8 6.09 16.73 1.36
N PRO A 9 5.74 17.44 2.45
CA PRO A 9 5.67 16.83 3.78
C PRO A 9 4.71 15.64 3.81
N ILE A 10 5.03 14.60 4.59
CA ILE A 10 4.18 13.41 4.70
C ILE A 10 2.80 13.80 5.22
N HIS A 11 1.77 13.48 4.45
CA HIS A 11 0.39 13.76 4.82
C HIS A 11 -0.06 12.91 6.02
N GLN A 12 -0.87 13.48 6.93
CA GLN A 12 -1.32 12.82 8.17
C GLN A 12 -2.05 11.49 7.95
N ALA A 13 -2.66 11.28 6.77
CA ALA A 13 -3.28 10.00 6.40
C ALA A 13 -2.28 8.83 6.43
N PHE A 14 -0.99 9.12 6.22
CA PHE A 14 0.12 8.16 6.22
C PHE A 14 0.90 8.14 7.54
N PHE A 15 0.46 8.84 8.58
CA PHE A 15 1.05 8.68 9.90
C PHE A 15 0.65 7.35 10.50
N ASN A 16 1.55 6.82 11.32
CA ASN A 16 1.27 5.65 12.16
C ASN A 16 0.11 6.01 13.11
N SER A 17 -0.95 5.21 13.09
CA SER A 17 -2.21 5.46 13.81
C SER A 17 -2.03 5.35 15.32
N GLU A 18 -1.10 4.53 15.79
CA GLU A 18 -0.84 4.35 17.22
C GLU A 18 -0.12 5.56 17.83
N THR A 19 0.85 6.11 17.10
CA THR A 19 1.73 7.19 17.59
C THR A 19 1.30 8.58 17.13
N GLY A 20 0.55 8.68 16.02
CA GLY A 20 0.22 9.92 15.35
C GLY A 20 1.44 10.62 14.72
N GLN A 21 2.52 9.88 14.46
CA GLN A 21 3.78 10.39 13.90
C GLN A 21 4.15 9.64 12.61
N PRO A 22 5.07 10.18 11.79
CA PRO A 22 5.67 9.42 10.69
C PRO A 22 6.33 8.12 11.16
N PHE A 23 6.33 7.11 10.29
CA PHE A 23 7.01 5.84 10.59
C PHE A 23 8.52 6.04 10.75
N ALA A 24 9.08 5.54 11.85
CA ALA A 24 10.50 5.71 12.16
C ALA A 24 11.37 4.59 11.59
N THR A 25 10.84 3.36 11.49
CA THR A 25 11.62 2.16 11.16
C THR A 25 10.91 1.28 10.12
N CYS A 26 11.72 0.55 9.33
CA CYS A 26 11.25 -0.45 8.38
C CYS A 26 10.73 -1.70 9.11
N LEU A 27 9.53 -2.17 8.77
CA LEU A 27 8.93 -3.38 9.35
C LEU A 27 9.81 -4.64 9.16
N MET A 28 10.52 -4.73 8.03
CA MET A 28 11.30 -5.92 7.66
C MET A 28 12.68 -5.98 8.31
N CYS A 29 13.42 -4.87 8.30
CA CYS A 29 14.82 -4.86 8.73
C CYS A 29 15.09 -4.02 9.97
N ASN A 30 14.09 -3.32 10.50
CA ASN A 30 14.18 -2.40 11.65
C ASN A 30 15.14 -1.21 11.47
N ASN A 31 15.68 -0.99 10.27
CA ASN A 31 16.51 0.19 9.99
C ASN A 31 15.67 1.47 10.01
N GLU A 32 16.31 2.58 10.38
CA GLU A 32 15.71 3.92 10.38
C GLU A 32 15.30 4.38 8.98
N LEU A 33 14.15 5.04 8.90
CA LEU A 33 13.56 5.53 7.65
C LEU A 33 13.90 6.97 7.31
N LYS A 34 14.53 7.71 8.24
CA LYS A 34 14.80 9.15 8.15
C LYS A 34 15.55 9.59 6.89
N ASP A 35 16.47 8.77 6.41
CA ASP A 35 17.30 9.05 5.22
C ASP A 35 17.16 7.92 4.17
N THR A 36 16.04 7.19 4.22
CA THR A 36 15.78 5.99 3.42
C THR A 36 14.56 6.22 2.55
N GLN A 37 14.55 5.67 1.33
CA GLN A 37 13.31 5.56 0.56
C GLN A 37 12.49 4.37 1.04
N TYR A 38 11.20 4.58 1.27
CA TYR A 38 10.30 3.56 1.77
C TYR A 38 8.88 3.75 1.26
N VAL A 39 8.14 2.66 1.25
CA VAL A 39 6.70 2.70 1.01
C VAL A 39 5.95 2.65 2.32
N ILE A 40 4.78 3.27 2.35
CA ILE A 40 3.78 3.09 3.40
C ILE A 40 2.58 2.43 2.74
N GLU A 41 2.11 1.33 3.33
CA GLU A 41 0.81 0.74 3.03
C GLU A 41 -0.06 0.84 4.27
N LYS A 42 -1.30 1.27 4.07
CA LYS A 42 -2.32 1.33 5.14
C LYS A 42 -3.65 0.87 4.61
N ALA A 43 -4.21 -0.16 5.25
CA ALA A 43 -5.47 -0.78 4.87
C ALA A 43 -6.58 -0.44 5.85
N PHE A 44 -7.77 -0.21 5.31
CA PHE A 44 -8.95 0.23 6.04
C PHE A 44 -10.12 -0.71 5.83
N LYS A 45 -10.92 -0.89 6.88
CA LYS A 45 -12.24 -1.54 6.84
C LYS A 45 -13.31 -0.56 7.25
N LYS A 46 -14.36 -0.50 6.45
CA LYS A 46 -15.56 0.27 6.75
C LYS A 46 -16.60 -0.64 7.40
N HIS A 47 -17.23 -0.12 8.45
CA HIS A 47 -18.37 -0.72 9.13
C HIS A 47 -19.60 0.18 8.91
N PRO A 48 -20.35 0.00 7.81
CA PRO A 48 -21.47 0.89 7.45
C PRO A 48 -22.50 1.02 8.57
N SER A 49 -22.76 -0.08 9.30
CA SER A 49 -23.72 -0.12 10.42
C SER A 49 -23.34 0.78 11.60
N HIS A 50 -22.07 1.17 11.73
CA HIS A 50 -21.56 1.98 12.84
C HIS A 50 -20.93 3.31 12.38
N ASN A 51 -20.99 3.63 11.08
CA ASN A 51 -20.30 4.76 10.47
C ASN A 51 -18.82 4.88 10.92
N LEU A 52 -18.15 3.73 11.04
CA LEU A 52 -16.79 3.61 11.53
C LEU A 52 -15.88 3.13 10.40
N THR A 53 -14.70 3.73 10.30
CA THR A 53 -13.59 3.23 9.47
C THR A 53 -12.44 2.87 10.40
N GLU A 54 -12.00 1.63 10.34
CA GLU A 54 -10.93 1.08 11.16
C GLU A 54 -9.70 0.81 10.30
N VAL A 55 -8.50 1.05 10.85
CA VAL A 55 -7.23 0.65 10.24
C VAL A 55 -7.01 -0.82 10.58
N ILE A 56 -7.00 -1.68 9.57
CA ILE A 56 -6.80 -3.13 9.74
C ILE A 56 -5.32 -3.43 9.99
N PHE A 57 -4.48 -2.78 9.20
CA PHE A 57 -3.03 -2.83 9.34
C PHE A 57 -2.41 -1.62 8.66
N GLU A 58 -1.19 -1.32 9.08
CA GLU A 58 -0.34 -0.32 8.47
C GLU A 58 1.12 -0.68 8.72
N TYR A 59 1.98 -0.36 7.76
CA TYR A 59 3.41 -0.52 7.95
C TYR A 59 4.19 0.39 6.99
N ALA A 60 5.45 0.61 7.33
CA ALA A 60 6.42 1.20 6.43
C ALA A 60 7.53 0.18 6.11
N MET A 61 7.93 0.12 4.85
CA MET A 61 8.97 -0.81 4.38
C MET A 61 9.95 -0.09 3.46
N CYS A 62 11.25 -0.16 3.77
CA CYS A 62 12.25 0.43 2.88
C CYS A 62 12.22 -0.22 1.50
N VAL A 63 12.50 0.55 0.45
CA VAL A 63 12.45 0.08 -0.95
C VAL A 63 13.35 -1.14 -1.15
N GLN A 64 14.46 -1.25 -0.42
CA GLN A 64 15.33 -2.43 -0.48
C GLN A 64 14.65 -3.72 -0.01
N CYS A 65 13.89 -3.65 1.09
CA CYS A 65 13.14 -4.80 1.60
C CYS A 65 11.93 -5.09 0.70
N ALA A 66 11.24 -4.05 0.26
CA ALA A 66 10.15 -4.15 -0.71
C ALA A 66 10.62 -4.88 -1.98
N THR A 67 11.66 -4.38 -2.65
CA THR A 67 12.18 -4.99 -3.88
C THR A 67 12.59 -6.45 -3.66
N LYS A 68 13.21 -6.80 -2.53
CA LYS A 68 13.54 -8.20 -2.22
C LYS A 68 12.28 -9.06 -2.16
N MET A 69 11.26 -8.62 -1.42
CA MET A 69 9.99 -9.33 -1.30
C MET A 69 9.29 -9.47 -2.66
N HIS A 70 9.25 -8.40 -3.46
CA HIS A 70 8.71 -8.45 -4.82
C HIS A 70 9.45 -9.49 -5.67
N MET A 71 10.78 -9.55 -5.60
CA MET A 71 11.60 -10.50 -6.36
C MET A 71 11.45 -11.95 -5.92
N GLU A 72 10.94 -12.23 -4.73
CA GLU A 72 10.61 -13.58 -4.28
C GLU A 72 9.35 -14.12 -4.98
N LEU A 73 8.41 -13.24 -5.36
CA LEU A 73 7.22 -13.61 -6.11
C LEU A 73 7.60 -14.29 -7.43
N SER A 74 6.77 -15.25 -7.85
CA SER A 74 7.01 -15.93 -9.12
C SER A 74 7.01 -14.94 -10.29
N GLU A 75 7.86 -15.17 -11.29
CA GLU A 75 7.94 -14.33 -12.49
C GLU A 75 6.58 -14.16 -13.17
N GLU A 76 5.77 -15.22 -13.21
CA GLU A 76 4.40 -15.20 -13.73
C GLU A 76 3.50 -14.22 -12.97
N SER A 77 3.50 -14.29 -11.63
CA SER A 77 2.75 -13.34 -10.78
C SER A 77 3.19 -11.90 -11.01
N ARG A 78 4.51 -11.65 -10.99
CA ARG A 78 5.05 -10.29 -11.19
C ARG A 78 4.58 -9.71 -12.52
N LYS A 79 4.73 -10.47 -13.60
CA LYS A 79 4.31 -10.05 -14.94
C LYS A 79 2.81 -9.75 -15.00
N ARG A 80 1.96 -10.62 -14.44
CA ARG A 80 0.50 -10.41 -14.43
C ARG A 80 0.12 -9.16 -13.64
N ILE A 81 0.76 -8.93 -12.49
CA ILE A 81 0.52 -7.74 -11.66
C ILE A 81 0.98 -6.49 -12.39
N GLU A 82 2.17 -6.49 -12.99
CA GLU A 82 2.68 -5.38 -13.80
C GLU A 82 1.74 -5.04 -14.96
N GLU A 83 1.26 -6.05 -15.69
CA GLU A 83 0.29 -5.89 -16.79
C GLU A 83 -1.04 -5.31 -16.30
N TYR A 84 -1.54 -5.78 -15.15
CA TYR A 84 -2.77 -5.26 -14.56
C TYR A 84 -2.61 -3.82 -14.07
N MET A 85 -1.50 -3.51 -13.38
CA MET A 85 -1.20 -2.18 -12.86
C MET A 85 -0.85 -1.18 -13.98
N ALA A 86 -0.47 -1.65 -15.17
CA ALA A 86 -0.29 -0.80 -16.34
C ALA A 86 -1.60 -0.13 -16.82
N ALA A 87 -2.76 -0.64 -16.39
CA ALA A 87 -4.06 0.01 -16.61
C ALA A 87 -4.22 1.30 -15.77
N MET A 88 -3.37 1.52 -14.77
CA MET A 88 -3.37 2.76 -13.98
C MET A 88 -3.03 3.95 -14.88
N PRO A 89 -3.86 5.01 -14.89
CA PRO A 89 -3.54 6.24 -15.62
C PRO A 89 -2.22 6.84 -15.10
N ARG A 90 -1.21 6.97 -15.98
CA ARG A 90 0.08 7.60 -15.65
C ARG A 90 0.06 9.09 -15.96
N GLY A 91 0.71 9.88 -15.10
CA GLY A 91 1.13 11.25 -15.44
C GLY A 91 0.07 12.35 -15.53
N ASP A 92 -1.22 12.07 -15.33
CA ASP A 92 -2.27 13.10 -15.38
C ASP A 92 -3.40 12.84 -14.37
N ARG A 93 -3.01 12.52 -13.13
CA ARG A 93 -3.96 12.55 -12.03
C ARG A 93 -3.99 13.97 -11.49
N ASN A 94 -4.89 14.79 -12.04
CA ASN A 94 -5.19 16.17 -11.61
C ASN A 94 -5.82 16.17 -10.22
N PHE A 95 -5.11 15.65 -9.22
CA PHE A 95 -5.51 15.74 -7.83
C PHE A 95 -5.04 17.09 -7.30
N THR A 96 -5.97 17.85 -6.71
CA THR A 96 -5.66 19.15 -6.14
C THR A 96 -5.07 19.03 -4.73
N SER A 97 -5.20 17.86 -4.11
CA SER A 97 -4.73 17.53 -2.76
C SER A 97 -4.39 16.04 -2.63
N ILE A 98 -3.74 15.68 -1.52
CA ILE A 98 -3.47 14.27 -1.19
C ILE A 98 -4.75 13.51 -0.87
N GLU A 99 -5.72 14.18 -0.24
CA GLU A 99 -7.04 13.64 0.03
C GLU A 99 -7.77 13.26 -1.26
N ASP A 100 -7.71 14.12 -2.28
CA ASP A 100 -8.25 13.81 -3.60
C ASP A 100 -7.55 12.57 -4.18
N ALA A 101 -6.22 12.50 -4.06
CA ALA A 101 -5.41 11.41 -4.61
C ALA A 101 -5.74 10.03 -4.03
N ILE A 102 -6.17 9.98 -2.77
CA ILE A 102 -6.54 8.73 -2.09
C ILE A 102 -8.06 8.52 -1.96
N SER A 103 -8.87 9.45 -2.46
CA SER A 103 -10.34 9.35 -2.42
C SER A 103 -10.92 8.39 -3.47
N HIS A 104 -10.20 8.19 -4.58
CA HIS A 104 -10.61 7.33 -5.68
C HIS A 104 -9.63 6.16 -5.89
N CYS A 105 -10.18 5.01 -6.27
CA CYS A 105 -9.38 3.87 -6.67
C CYS A 105 -8.58 4.18 -7.93
N ALA A 106 -7.27 3.95 -7.90
CA ALA A 106 -6.36 4.27 -9.00
C ALA A 106 -6.64 3.51 -10.31
N ILE A 107 -7.25 2.32 -10.23
CA ILE A 107 -7.54 1.48 -11.39
C ILE A 107 -8.99 1.68 -11.87
N LYS A 108 -9.96 1.62 -10.94
CA LYS A 108 -11.39 1.67 -11.28
C LYS A 108 -12.00 3.06 -11.25
N ASN A 109 -11.29 4.05 -10.71
CA ASN A 109 -11.75 5.42 -10.51
C ASN A 109 -13.08 5.53 -9.72
N SER A 110 -13.44 4.50 -8.96
CA SER A 110 -14.57 4.51 -8.02
C SER A 110 -14.14 5.15 -6.71
N LEU A 111 -15.08 5.75 -5.97
CA LEU A 111 -14.80 6.25 -4.63
C LEU A 111 -14.41 5.08 -3.72
N VAL A 112 -13.27 5.16 -3.05
CA VAL A 112 -12.86 4.10 -2.11
C VAL A 112 -13.83 3.98 -0.93
N ASN A 113 -14.55 5.07 -0.65
CA ASN A 113 -15.61 5.11 0.33
C ASN A 113 -16.85 4.26 -0.03
N ASP A 114 -17.04 3.88 -1.29
CA ASP A 114 -18.12 2.96 -1.68
C ASP A 114 -17.71 1.49 -1.47
N SER A 115 -16.43 1.23 -1.22
CA SER A 115 -15.91 -0.11 -0.91
C SER A 115 -15.92 -0.38 0.59
N THR A 116 -16.18 -1.62 0.99
CA THR A 116 -16.09 -2.03 2.40
C THR A 116 -14.66 -2.05 2.90
N GLU A 117 -13.69 -2.21 2.00
CA GLU A 117 -12.27 -2.28 2.32
C GLU A 117 -11.47 -1.53 1.24
N TYR A 118 -10.39 -0.89 1.62
CA TYR A 118 -9.48 -0.21 0.68
C TYR A 118 -8.11 -0.01 1.32
N SER A 119 -7.07 0.21 0.53
CA SER A 119 -5.75 0.61 1.04
C SER A 119 -5.23 1.84 0.34
N ILE A 120 -4.40 2.59 1.05
CA ILE A 120 -3.65 3.73 0.52
C ILE A 120 -2.15 3.41 0.53
N TYR A 121 -1.45 3.93 -0.47
CA TYR A 121 -0.04 3.70 -0.71
C TYR A 121 0.68 5.04 -0.92
N CYS A 122 1.86 5.18 -0.32
CA CYS A 122 2.71 6.35 -0.48
C CYS A 122 4.17 5.93 -0.61
N LEU A 123 4.93 6.59 -1.50
CA LEU A 123 6.38 6.50 -1.52
C LEU A 123 6.94 7.72 -0.78
N CYS A 124 7.83 7.46 0.16
CA CYS A 124 8.52 8.46 0.95
C CYS A 124 10.03 8.41 0.71
N ASN A 125 10.67 9.57 0.86
CA ASN A 125 12.10 9.72 0.93
C ASN A 125 12.43 10.48 2.22
N GLY A 126 12.73 9.75 3.28
CA GLY A 126 12.90 10.33 4.61
C GLY A 126 11.61 10.93 5.17
N ASN A 127 11.63 12.24 5.41
CA ASN A 127 10.50 12.98 5.99
C ASN A 127 9.57 13.60 4.95
N GLU A 128 9.80 13.32 3.67
CA GLU A 128 9.00 13.82 2.56
C GLU A 128 8.35 12.66 1.81
N MET A 129 7.13 12.86 1.34
CA MET A 129 6.48 12.00 0.37
C MET A 129 6.83 12.45 -1.05
N VAL A 130 7.04 11.49 -1.93
CA VAL A 130 7.23 11.69 -3.37
C VAL A 130 5.85 11.84 -4.01
N VAL A 131 5.65 12.92 -4.75
CA VAL A 131 4.39 13.21 -5.44
C VAL A 131 4.53 13.04 -6.96
N GLY A 132 3.43 12.67 -7.61
CA GLY A 132 3.36 12.36 -9.05
C GLY A 132 2.48 11.14 -9.28
N ASP A 133 3.09 9.98 -9.52
CA ASP A 133 2.37 8.70 -9.65
C ASP A 133 1.91 8.14 -8.29
N LEU A 134 2.41 8.67 -7.17
CA LEU A 134 2.01 8.37 -5.80
C LEU A 134 1.68 9.68 -5.07
N PRO A 135 0.87 9.65 -3.99
CA PRO A 135 0.18 8.49 -3.42
C PRO A 135 -1.03 8.03 -4.24
N TYR A 136 -1.54 6.84 -3.95
CA TYR A 136 -2.80 6.36 -4.52
C TYR A 136 -3.57 5.47 -3.56
N ALA A 137 -4.86 5.23 -3.88
CA ALA A 137 -5.67 4.23 -3.21
C ALA A 137 -6.12 3.10 -4.14
N LEU A 138 -6.35 1.91 -3.58
CA LEU A 138 -6.96 0.77 -4.27
C LEU A 138 -8.16 0.30 -3.47
N SER A 139 -9.28 0.07 -4.15
CA SER A 139 -10.46 -0.55 -3.53
C SER A 139 -10.19 -2.02 -3.23
N GLY A 140 -10.94 -2.58 -2.28
CA GLY A 140 -10.85 -4.00 -1.94
C GLY A 140 -11.13 -4.91 -3.13
N GLU A 141 -11.99 -4.47 -4.06
CA GLU A 141 -12.27 -5.20 -5.30
C GLU A 141 -11.03 -5.32 -6.20
N VAL A 142 -10.25 -4.24 -6.36
CA VAL A 142 -9.01 -4.26 -7.14
C VAL A 142 -7.95 -5.10 -6.46
N GLN A 143 -7.88 -5.03 -5.13
CA GLN A 143 -6.97 -5.87 -4.35
C GLN A 143 -7.32 -7.36 -4.51
N ASP A 144 -8.61 -7.70 -4.49
CA ASP A 144 -9.08 -9.08 -4.72
C ASP A 144 -8.75 -9.56 -6.15
N GLU A 145 -8.86 -8.68 -7.15
CA GLU A 145 -8.42 -8.98 -8.52
C GLU A 145 -6.91 -9.24 -8.58
N ILE A 146 -6.09 -8.42 -7.92
CA ILE A 146 -4.64 -8.63 -7.88
C ILE A 146 -4.30 -9.96 -7.17
N MET A 147 -5.01 -10.33 -6.11
CA MET A 147 -4.81 -11.62 -5.44
C MET A 147 -5.05 -12.81 -6.38
N GLN A 148 -5.98 -12.70 -7.33
CA GLN A 148 -6.25 -13.76 -8.32
C GLN A 148 -5.14 -13.90 -9.37
N LEU A 149 -4.25 -12.92 -9.50
CA LEU A 149 -3.10 -12.97 -10.41
C LEU A 149 -1.91 -13.73 -9.83
N LEU A 150 -1.90 -13.94 -8.50
CA LEU A 150 -0.82 -14.60 -7.78
C LEU A 150 -0.86 -16.11 -7.98
N SER A 151 0.31 -16.69 -8.29
CA SER A 151 0.52 -18.14 -8.22
C SER A 151 0.55 -18.64 -6.78
N ALA A 152 0.31 -19.94 -6.57
CA ALA A 152 0.38 -20.57 -5.25
C ALA A 152 1.69 -20.26 -4.51
N LYS A 153 2.84 -20.34 -5.21
CA LYS A 153 4.14 -19.98 -4.65
C LYS A 153 4.18 -18.53 -4.13
N SER A 154 3.54 -17.61 -4.85
CA SER A 154 3.55 -16.19 -4.47
C SER A 154 2.63 -15.93 -3.29
N LEU A 155 1.51 -16.65 -3.20
CA LEU A 155 0.64 -16.63 -2.03
C LEU A 155 1.36 -17.14 -0.78
N ASP A 156 2.15 -18.21 -0.90
CA ASP A 156 2.93 -18.75 0.23
C ASP A 156 3.92 -17.71 0.79
N ILE A 157 4.58 -16.93 -0.09
CA ILE A 157 5.50 -15.85 0.32
C ILE A 157 4.77 -14.74 1.07
N LEU A 158 3.58 -14.36 0.60
CA LEU A 158 2.75 -13.38 1.30
C LEU A 158 2.25 -13.90 2.64
N ASP A 159 1.88 -15.19 2.70
CA ASP A 159 1.48 -15.87 3.92
C ASP A 159 2.61 -15.88 4.96
N ASP A 160 3.83 -16.17 4.53
CA ASP A 160 5.02 -16.12 5.39
C ASP A 160 5.27 -14.69 5.89
N PHE A 161 5.17 -13.68 5.03
CA PHE A 161 5.29 -12.28 5.43
C PHE A 161 4.25 -11.90 6.50
N ILE A 162 2.98 -12.22 6.27
CA ILE A 162 1.90 -11.95 7.23
C ILE A 162 2.16 -12.69 8.54
N GLY A 163 2.52 -13.97 8.48
CA GLY A 163 2.77 -14.81 9.65
C GLY A 163 3.94 -14.33 10.51
N ASN A 164 4.98 -13.80 9.87
CA ASN A 164 6.21 -13.34 10.53
C ASN A 164 6.09 -11.93 11.11
N HIS A 165 5.30 -11.04 10.49
CA HIS A 165 5.27 -9.62 10.85
C HIS A 165 3.97 -9.15 11.51
N PHE A 166 2.87 -9.90 11.39
CA PHE A 166 1.59 -9.54 11.98
C PHE A 166 1.11 -10.60 12.99
N SER A 167 1.07 -10.19 14.25
CA SER A 167 0.45 -10.95 15.33
C SER A 167 -0.98 -10.48 15.53
N GLY A 168 -1.95 -11.33 15.18
CA GLY A 168 -3.37 -11.05 15.40
C GLY A 168 -4.19 -12.34 15.50
N PRO A 169 -5.45 -12.26 15.96
CA PRO A 169 -6.38 -13.37 15.93
C PRO A 169 -6.49 -13.98 14.52
N PRO A 170 -6.83 -15.28 14.37
CA PRO A 170 -6.96 -15.93 13.06
C PRO A 170 -7.85 -15.16 12.07
N GLU A 171 -8.91 -14.52 12.59
CA GLU A 171 -9.84 -13.67 11.83
C GLU A 171 -9.16 -12.45 11.21
N VAL A 172 -8.21 -11.83 11.91
CA VAL A 172 -7.41 -10.70 11.38
C VAL A 172 -6.44 -11.21 10.32
N ARG A 173 -5.82 -12.37 10.54
CA ARG A 173 -4.92 -12.99 9.57
C ARG A 173 -5.62 -13.36 8.26
N GLU A 174 -6.87 -13.83 8.31
CA GLU A 174 -7.65 -14.10 7.08
C GLU A 174 -7.96 -12.84 6.27
N ILE A 175 -8.15 -11.70 6.94
CA ILE A 175 -8.34 -10.41 6.26
C ILE A 175 -7.01 -9.95 5.63
N LEU A 176 -5.91 -10.06 6.36
CA LEU A 176 -4.56 -9.76 5.85
C LEU A 176 -4.20 -10.61 4.62
N ARG A 177 -4.59 -11.89 4.63
CA ARG A 177 -4.35 -12.84 3.53
C ARG A 177 -4.99 -12.48 2.21
N ARG A 178 -6.01 -11.63 2.20
CA ARG A 178 -6.72 -11.20 0.99
C ARG A 178 -6.13 -9.92 0.38
N ARG A 179 -5.03 -9.42 0.93
CA ARG A 179 -4.48 -8.11 0.59
C ARG A 179 -3.05 -8.30 0.09
N PRO A 180 -2.76 -7.99 -1.18
CA PRO A 180 -1.41 -8.11 -1.70
C PRO A 180 -0.54 -7.01 -1.09
N VAL A 181 0.71 -7.35 -0.77
CA VAL A 181 1.74 -6.34 -0.52
C VAL A 181 2.11 -5.74 -1.86
N LEU A 182 1.54 -4.57 -2.15
CA LEU A 182 1.77 -3.84 -3.39
C LEU A 182 2.85 -2.79 -3.14
N ILE A 183 3.94 -2.94 -3.87
CA ILE A 183 5.14 -2.10 -3.88
C ILE A 183 5.53 -1.84 -5.31
#